data_AF-A0AAV2BVM1-F1
#
_entry.id   AF-A0AAV2BVM1-F1
#
_cell.length_a   1.000
_cell.length_b   1.000
_cell.length_c   1.000
_cell.angle_alpha   90.00
_cell.angle_beta   90.00
_cell.angle_gamma   90.00
#
_symmetry.space_group_name_H-M   'P 1'
#
loop_
_entity.id
_entity.type
_entity.pdbx_description
1 polymer ?
#
loop_
_entity_poly.entity_id
_entity_poly.type
_entity_poly.pdbx_seq_one_letter_code
_entity_poly.pdbx_strand_id
1 'polypeptide(L)'
;MFAIRRLQYKRIFESKAAATHIASVLENFLEPSPKFMCLTRNAQHRNPAFPSFKEGSFASRYFPTPAIEKAEDRIKEIISQKEIKSNDDWNEIKNELFTYFEILSEVNFSSIVMNCLLALNKINEAHSFMKYLKDFNIEPNFLTYLKYMALCGKNVDQCGEDIIFEIFKKVQNLIDSSPVLDVKRAEHVIQGFSATSQWRKCFNYLKKMPCNPNYEITNCLAATAIKNNDEDLAWKLLLRWFKEHGIPKAYVLKEFVLYAQRLQSMKWEQADVFVTKLFQFMHQRGAIFDLEVAQLIETYFKSHPNKWNVSHAKISRKGKCNSCKSILKLVDLSNEDFLELSDNFLERSVKKSDIFINTTRKEFDQYIKFINTHKPFEFVLDGLNAAHTFAGVKTPKTLAVQLLRIVDRLSKYSDKVLVLGRYHMQRWPASIMSKISHKATLFYTSNSNLYGTASTSRAV
;
A
#
# COMPACT_ATOMS: atom_id res chain seq x y z
N MET A 1 26.07 -27.72 25.06
CA MET A 1 24.61 -27.79 25.26
C MET A 1 23.86 -26.65 24.52
N PHE A 2 24.26 -26.33 23.27
CA PHE A 2 23.70 -25.22 22.47
C PHE A 2 23.46 -25.59 20.99
N ALA A 3 23.34 -26.89 20.69
CA ALA A 3 23.12 -27.39 19.32
C ALA A 3 21.71 -27.95 19.06
N ILE A 4 20.79 -27.93 20.04
CA ILE A 4 19.49 -28.62 19.93
C ILE A 4 18.32 -27.67 19.59
N ARG A 5 18.47 -26.34 19.68
CA ARG A 5 17.37 -25.39 19.38
C ARG A 5 17.21 -24.98 17.91
N ARG A 6 18.16 -25.32 17.02
CA ARG A 6 18.03 -25.06 15.56
C ARG A 6 17.32 -26.16 14.77
N LEU A 7 17.03 -27.31 15.38
CA LEU A 7 16.38 -28.45 14.70
C LEU A 7 14.85 -28.51 14.85
N GLN A 8 14.23 -27.65 15.67
CA GLN A 8 12.77 -27.59 15.78
C GLN A 8 12.10 -26.57 14.84
N TYR A 9 12.83 -25.58 14.31
CA TYR A 9 12.28 -24.59 13.37
C TYR A 9 12.37 -24.98 11.89
N LYS A 10 13.04 -26.10 11.57
CA LYS A 10 13.14 -26.63 10.21
C LYS A 10 12.16 -27.77 9.90
N ARG A 11 11.37 -28.22 10.89
CA ARG A 11 10.48 -29.40 10.78
C ARG A 11 8.99 -29.11 10.55
N ILE A 12 8.57 -27.85 10.50
CA ILE A 12 7.16 -27.50 10.17
C ILE A 12 6.96 -27.33 8.64
N PHE A 13 8.03 -27.35 7.84
CA PHE A 13 7.99 -27.21 6.37
C PHE A 13 8.20 -28.51 5.58
N GLU A 14 8.17 -29.69 6.20
CA GLU A 14 8.28 -30.96 5.47
C GLU A 14 7.12 -31.91 5.77
N SER A 15 5.93 -31.58 5.26
CA SER A 15 4.94 -32.59 4.84
C SER A 15 5.09 -32.80 3.33
N LYS A 16 6.09 -33.60 2.95
CA LYS A 16 6.47 -33.88 1.56
C LYS A 16 5.54 -34.87 0.83
N ALA A 17 4.36 -35.15 1.38
CA ALA A 17 3.38 -36.06 0.76
C ALA A 17 2.09 -35.37 0.27
N ALA A 18 1.73 -34.19 0.81
CA ALA A 18 0.62 -33.37 0.29
C ALA A 18 1.08 -32.21 -0.60
N ALA A 19 2.36 -31.84 -0.51
CA ALA A 19 2.95 -30.75 -1.30
C ALA A 19 3.15 -31.10 -2.78
N THR A 20 3.35 -32.37 -3.13
CA THR A 20 3.77 -32.79 -4.47
C THR A 20 2.64 -32.79 -5.50
N HIS A 21 1.38 -32.99 -5.09
CA HIS A 21 0.25 -32.93 -6.02
C HIS A 21 -0.32 -31.50 -6.18
N ILE A 22 -0.14 -30.64 -5.16
CA ILE A 22 -0.63 -29.25 -5.18
C ILE A 22 0.42 -28.28 -5.74
N ALA A 23 1.71 -28.57 -5.59
CA ALA A 23 2.78 -27.83 -6.27
C ALA A 23 2.69 -28.00 -7.79
N SER A 24 2.41 -29.21 -8.29
CA SER A 24 2.24 -29.44 -9.74
C SER A 24 0.98 -28.77 -10.29
N VAL A 25 -0.09 -28.64 -9.50
CA VAL A 25 -1.28 -27.86 -9.89
C VAL A 25 -0.99 -26.36 -9.86
N LEU A 26 -0.12 -25.83 -9.01
CA LEU A 26 0.16 -24.38 -8.99
C LEU A 26 1.28 -23.97 -9.94
N GLU A 27 2.28 -24.82 -10.19
CA GLU A 27 3.28 -24.64 -11.24
C GLU A 27 2.60 -24.73 -12.62
N ASN A 28 1.69 -25.68 -12.85
CA ASN A 28 0.97 -25.77 -14.13
C ASN A 28 -0.17 -24.73 -14.30
N PHE A 29 -0.64 -24.07 -13.23
CA PHE A 29 -1.72 -23.07 -13.33
C PHE A 29 -1.25 -21.62 -13.34
N LEU A 30 0.02 -21.32 -13.04
CA LEU A 30 0.47 -19.95 -12.75
C LEU A 30 1.86 -19.60 -13.33
N GLU A 31 2.28 -20.23 -14.42
CA GLU A 31 3.35 -19.69 -15.27
C GLU A 31 2.81 -18.56 -16.17
N PRO A 32 3.34 -17.33 -16.05
CA PRO A 32 3.02 -16.28 -17.02
C PRO A 32 3.67 -16.57 -18.37
N SER A 33 2.94 -16.27 -19.46
CA SER A 33 3.51 -16.24 -20.81
C SER A 33 4.78 -15.37 -20.84
N PRO A 34 5.92 -15.83 -21.42
CA PRO A 34 7.22 -15.13 -21.34
C PRO A 34 7.31 -13.81 -22.12
N LYS A 35 6.19 -13.25 -22.60
CA LYS A 35 6.20 -12.09 -23.50
C LYS A 35 5.36 -11.00 -22.87
N PHE A 36 5.95 -9.81 -22.81
CA PHE A 36 5.41 -8.52 -22.33
C PHE A 36 5.73 -8.17 -20.87
N MET A 37 6.91 -7.56 -20.66
CA MET A 37 7.11 -6.64 -19.54
C MET A 37 6.20 -5.41 -19.74
N CYS A 38 5.05 -5.40 -19.09
CA CYS A 38 4.29 -4.17 -18.92
C CYS A 38 4.90 -3.37 -17.77
N LEU A 39 5.58 -2.27 -18.10
CA LEU A 39 6.02 -1.27 -17.12
C LEU A 39 4.80 -0.51 -16.59
N THR A 40 4.05 -1.11 -15.65
CA THR A 40 3.11 -0.34 -14.84
C THR A 40 3.90 0.44 -13.80
N ARG A 41 4.35 1.64 -14.16
CA ARG A 41 4.73 2.69 -13.20
C ARG A 41 3.46 3.14 -12.46
N ASN A 42 3.03 2.35 -11.49
CA ASN A 42 2.08 2.82 -10.47
C ASN A 42 2.86 3.09 -9.20
N ALA A 43 3.24 4.34 -9.02
CA ALA A 43 3.69 4.86 -7.73
C ALA A 43 2.52 4.79 -6.75
N GLN A 44 2.35 3.65 -6.08
CA GLN A 44 1.45 3.50 -4.93
C GLN A 44 2.22 3.25 -3.63
N HIS A 45 3.39 3.87 -3.50
CA HIS A 45 4.00 4.10 -2.19
C HIS A 45 3.24 5.22 -1.48
N ARG A 46 2.19 4.88 -0.73
CA ARG A 46 1.56 5.79 0.22
C ARG A 46 2.19 5.55 1.59
N ASN A 47 3.14 6.39 1.97
CA ASN A 47 3.57 6.50 3.36
C ASN A 47 2.54 7.38 4.10
N PRO A 48 1.88 6.89 5.17
CA PRO A 48 0.89 7.66 5.93
C PRO A 48 1.48 8.91 6.62
N ALA A 49 2.80 9.06 6.67
CA ALA A 49 3.47 10.28 7.13
C ALA A 49 3.50 11.42 6.09
N PHE A 50 3.08 11.18 4.84
CA PHE A 50 2.92 12.20 3.82
C PHE A 50 1.43 12.54 3.62
N PRO A 51 1.04 13.83 3.65
CA PRO A 51 -0.35 14.22 3.41
C PRO A 51 -0.82 13.74 2.03
N SER A 52 -2.12 13.46 1.93
CA SER A 52 -2.74 13.02 0.68
C SER A 52 -2.45 14.02 -0.44
N PHE A 53 -2.31 13.47 -1.65
CA PHE A 53 -2.14 14.19 -2.90
C PHE A 53 -3.43 14.91 -3.30
N LYS A 54 -4.07 15.66 -2.41
CA LYS A 54 -5.22 16.51 -2.75
C LYS A 54 -5.12 17.83 -1.99
N GLU A 55 -5.11 18.89 -2.80
CA GLU A 55 -5.02 20.32 -2.50
C GLU A 55 -3.65 20.85 -2.02
N GLY A 56 -2.97 21.55 -2.93
CA GLY A 56 -1.75 22.32 -2.64
C GLY A 56 -0.43 21.71 -3.14
N SER A 57 -0.43 20.47 -3.64
CA SER A 57 0.77 19.83 -4.18
C SER A 57 1.27 20.52 -5.46
N PHE A 58 2.60 20.51 -5.67
CA PHE A 58 3.25 21.13 -6.83
C PHE A 58 2.69 20.61 -8.18
N ALA A 59 2.21 19.37 -8.23
CA ALA A 59 1.65 18.74 -9.43
C ALA A 59 0.23 19.21 -9.78
N SER A 60 -0.63 19.51 -8.79
CA SER A 60 -2.02 19.95 -9.07
C SER A 60 -2.09 21.36 -9.67
N ARG A 61 -0.98 22.12 -9.65
CA ARG A 61 -0.89 23.44 -10.29
C ARG A 61 -0.56 23.38 -11.79
N TYR A 62 -0.03 22.26 -12.28
CA TYR A 62 0.42 22.12 -13.67
C TYR A 62 -0.38 21.08 -14.48
N PHE A 63 -1.12 20.18 -13.82
CA PHE A 63 -1.97 19.20 -14.49
C PHE A 63 -3.43 19.42 -14.06
N PRO A 64 -4.27 20.09 -14.88
CA PRO A 64 -5.69 20.19 -14.57
C PRO A 64 -6.31 18.79 -14.51
N THR A 65 -7.21 18.58 -13.54
CA THR A 65 -7.97 17.33 -13.42
C THR A 65 -8.65 17.00 -14.75
N PRO A 66 -8.48 15.79 -15.30
CA PRO A 66 -9.11 15.39 -16.56
C PRO A 66 -10.62 15.63 -16.55
N ALA A 67 -11.18 16.05 -17.70
CA ALA A 67 -12.61 16.35 -17.81
C ALA A 67 -13.50 15.16 -17.39
N ILE A 68 -13.06 13.93 -17.68
CA ILE A 68 -13.77 12.71 -17.28
C ILE A 68 -13.78 12.50 -15.77
N GLU A 69 -12.70 12.85 -15.06
CA GLU A 69 -12.65 12.76 -13.60
C GLU A 69 -13.57 13.80 -12.95
N LYS A 70 -13.66 15.00 -13.53
CA LYS A 70 -14.62 16.02 -13.07
C LYS A 70 -16.07 15.57 -13.26
N ALA A 71 -16.37 14.94 -14.40
CA ALA A 71 -17.70 14.37 -14.66
C ALA A 71 -18.03 13.25 -13.66
N GLU A 72 -17.07 12.35 -13.37
CA GLU A 72 -17.25 11.32 -12.35
C GLU A 72 -17.48 11.91 -10.96
N ASP A 73 -16.72 12.93 -10.57
CA ASP A 73 -16.87 13.58 -9.27
C ASP A 73 -18.23 14.26 -9.15
N ARG A 74 -18.73 14.89 -10.22
CA ARG A 74 -20.08 15.46 -10.26
C ARG A 74 -21.17 14.38 -10.13
N ILE A 75 -21.04 13.26 -10.84
CA ILE A 75 -21.97 12.12 -10.70
C ILE A 75 -21.97 11.60 -9.25
N LYS A 76 -20.78 11.42 -8.66
CA LYS A 76 -20.66 10.92 -7.29
C LYS A 76 -21.29 11.88 -6.28
N GLU A 77 -21.14 13.18 -6.49
CA GLU A 77 -21.79 14.21 -5.68
C GLU A 77 -23.33 14.07 -5.75
N ILE A 78 -23.91 14.02 -6.95
CA ILE A 78 -25.37 13.91 -7.14
C ILE A 78 -25.91 12.64 -6.46
N ILE A 79 -25.28 11.48 -6.71
CA ILE A 79 -25.70 10.18 -6.15
C ILE A 79 -25.52 10.13 -4.61
N SER A 80 -24.60 10.93 -4.06
CA SER A 80 -24.41 11.00 -2.61
C SER A 80 -25.44 11.91 -1.93
N GLN A 81 -25.99 12.89 -2.64
CA GLN A 81 -26.95 13.87 -2.11
C GLN A 81 -28.40 13.43 -2.27
N LYS A 82 -28.73 12.70 -3.35
CA LYS A 82 -30.09 12.28 -3.69
C LYS A 82 -30.13 10.80 -4.06
N GLU A 83 -31.13 10.10 -3.55
CA GLU A 83 -31.42 8.73 -3.97
C GLU A 83 -32.10 8.73 -5.34
N ILE A 84 -31.54 8.00 -6.31
CA ILE A 84 -31.98 8.01 -7.70
C ILE A 84 -32.89 6.81 -7.98
N LYS A 85 -34.19 7.05 -8.21
CA LYS A 85 -35.20 5.98 -8.28
C LYS A 85 -36.01 5.94 -9.56
N SER A 86 -36.08 7.04 -10.30
CA SER A 86 -36.95 7.16 -11.46
C SER A 86 -36.17 7.34 -12.76
N ASN A 87 -36.85 7.07 -13.87
CA ASN A 87 -36.35 7.34 -15.21
C ASN A 87 -36.13 8.84 -15.43
N ASP A 88 -36.96 9.69 -14.83
CA ASP A 88 -36.84 11.15 -14.91
C ASP A 88 -35.58 11.64 -14.19
N ASP A 89 -35.22 11.07 -13.04
CA ASP A 89 -33.98 11.40 -12.35
C ASP A 89 -32.75 11.07 -13.21
N TRP A 90 -32.75 9.92 -13.90
CA TRP A 90 -31.64 9.54 -14.78
C TRP A 90 -31.54 10.43 -16.01
N ASN A 91 -32.69 10.87 -16.57
CA ASN A 91 -32.71 11.84 -17.67
C ASN A 91 -32.22 13.21 -17.22
N GLU A 92 -32.59 13.67 -16.02
CA GLU A 92 -32.10 14.92 -15.43
C GLU A 92 -30.57 14.89 -15.31
N ILE A 93 -30.02 13.83 -14.71
CA ILE A 93 -28.57 13.63 -14.57
C ILE A 93 -27.89 13.60 -15.94
N LYS A 94 -28.45 12.87 -16.90
CA LYS A 94 -27.88 12.77 -18.25
C LYS A 94 -27.84 14.13 -18.94
N ASN A 95 -28.93 14.89 -18.89
CA ASN A 95 -29.04 16.20 -19.51
C ASN A 95 -28.10 17.22 -18.87
N GLU A 96 -28.02 17.24 -17.53
CA GLU A 96 -27.07 18.08 -16.80
C GLU A 96 -25.64 17.77 -17.27
N LEU A 97 -25.26 16.49 -17.23
CA LEU A 97 -23.89 16.08 -17.53
C LEU A 97 -23.50 16.34 -19.00
N PHE A 98 -24.40 16.10 -19.95
CA PHE A 98 -24.13 16.36 -21.37
C PHE A 98 -24.02 17.86 -21.66
N THR A 99 -24.68 18.70 -20.86
CA THR A 99 -24.56 20.17 -20.96
C THR A 99 -23.20 20.66 -20.45
N TYR A 100 -22.70 20.12 -19.34
CA TYR A 100 -21.46 20.60 -18.71
C TYR A 100 -20.19 19.89 -19.16
N PHE A 101 -20.28 18.70 -19.75
CA PHE A 101 -19.13 17.88 -20.10
C PHE A 101 -19.22 17.32 -21.53
N GLU A 102 -18.64 18.05 -22.50
CA GLU A 102 -18.58 17.67 -23.92
C GLU A 102 -17.92 16.29 -24.19
N ILE A 103 -17.11 15.80 -23.26
CA ILE A 103 -16.47 14.48 -23.36
C ILE A 103 -17.47 13.32 -23.18
N LEU A 104 -18.65 13.60 -22.64
CA LEU A 104 -19.70 12.61 -22.43
C LEU A 104 -20.54 12.45 -23.69
N SER A 105 -20.90 11.20 -23.97
CA SER A 105 -21.74 10.83 -25.10
C SER A 105 -22.63 9.65 -24.72
N GLU A 106 -23.63 9.39 -25.55
CA GLU A 106 -24.49 8.20 -25.42
C GLU A 106 -23.70 6.89 -25.29
N VAL A 107 -22.53 6.82 -25.93
CA VAL A 107 -21.71 5.60 -25.96
C VAL A 107 -20.99 5.36 -24.63
N ASN A 108 -20.49 6.40 -23.97
CA ASN A 108 -19.65 6.26 -22.78
C ASN A 108 -20.39 6.50 -21.45
N PHE A 109 -21.52 7.21 -21.49
CA PHE A 109 -22.33 7.61 -20.33
C PHE A 109 -22.61 6.44 -19.39
N SER A 110 -23.18 5.35 -19.90
CA SER A 110 -23.57 4.19 -19.08
C SER A 110 -22.38 3.57 -18.33
N SER A 111 -21.22 3.52 -18.97
CA SER A 111 -20.03 2.96 -18.34
C SER A 111 -19.44 3.87 -17.27
N ILE A 112 -19.60 5.19 -17.40
CA ILE A 112 -19.11 6.19 -16.44
C ILE A 112 -20.04 6.20 -15.22
N VAL A 113 -21.35 6.25 -15.43
CA VAL A 113 -22.35 6.16 -14.35
C VAL A 113 -22.17 4.86 -13.56
N MET A 114 -22.06 3.72 -14.25
CA MET A 114 -21.84 2.43 -13.58
C MET A 114 -20.49 2.36 -12.84
N ASN A 115 -19.47 3.09 -13.30
CA ASN A 115 -18.19 3.20 -12.57
C ASN A 115 -18.37 3.93 -11.24
N CYS A 116 -19.11 5.04 -11.25
CA CYS A 116 -19.42 5.80 -10.05
C CYS A 116 -20.24 4.98 -9.06
N LEU A 117 -21.26 4.26 -9.54
CA LEU A 117 -22.08 3.36 -8.73
C LEU A 117 -21.25 2.22 -8.11
N LEU A 118 -20.33 1.63 -8.88
CA LEU A 118 -19.39 0.61 -8.38
C LEU A 118 -18.42 1.16 -7.32
N ALA A 119 -17.94 2.39 -7.49
CA ALA A 119 -17.04 3.06 -6.56
C ALA A 119 -17.74 3.41 -5.24
N LEU A 120 -19.00 3.84 -5.30
CA LEU A 120 -19.83 4.19 -4.14
C LEU A 120 -20.56 2.98 -3.51
N ASN A 121 -20.47 1.80 -4.13
CA ASN A 121 -21.17 0.58 -3.73
C ASN A 121 -22.70 0.75 -3.65
N LYS A 122 -23.31 1.37 -4.68
CA LYS A 122 -24.73 1.72 -4.75
C LYS A 122 -25.53 0.75 -5.63
N ILE A 123 -25.85 -0.43 -5.06
CA ILE A 123 -26.47 -1.52 -5.83
C ILE A 123 -27.92 -1.24 -6.25
N ASN A 124 -28.72 -0.61 -5.37
CA ASN A 124 -30.11 -0.28 -5.67
C ASN A 124 -30.23 0.71 -6.82
N GLU A 125 -29.40 1.75 -6.79
CA GLU A 125 -29.30 2.73 -7.87
C GLU A 125 -28.76 2.09 -9.16
N ALA A 126 -27.87 1.10 -9.07
CA ALA A 126 -27.44 0.33 -10.25
C ALA A 126 -28.56 -0.52 -10.85
N HIS A 127 -29.41 -1.15 -10.05
CA HIS A 127 -30.62 -1.84 -10.53
C HIS A 127 -31.57 -0.85 -11.23
N SER A 128 -31.81 0.30 -10.61
CA SER A 128 -32.59 1.40 -11.19
C SER A 128 -32.00 1.87 -12.53
N PHE A 129 -30.68 2.04 -12.61
CA PHE A 129 -30.01 2.45 -13.84
C PHE A 129 -30.09 1.40 -14.95
N MET A 130 -29.90 0.12 -14.63
CA MET A 130 -30.05 -0.96 -15.61
C MET A 130 -31.50 -1.09 -16.11
N LYS A 131 -32.48 -0.82 -15.23
CA LYS A 131 -33.89 -0.71 -15.64
C LYS A 131 -34.12 0.47 -16.57
N TYR A 132 -33.60 1.65 -16.24
CA TYR A 132 -33.65 2.83 -17.11
C TYR A 132 -33.11 2.54 -18.51
N LEU A 133 -31.93 1.92 -18.61
CA LEU A 133 -31.36 1.55 -19.91
C LEU A 133 -32.28 0.61 -20.69
N LYS A 134 -32.90 -0.37 -20.03
CA LYS A 134 -33.85 -1.28 -20.65
C LYS A 134 -35.14 -0.57 -21.10
N ASP A 135 -35.71 0.29 -20.26
CA ASP A 135 -36.96 1.00 -20.53
C ASP A 135 -36.83 1.94 -21.76
N PHE A 136 -35.65 2.53 -21.96
CA PHE A 136 -35.33 3.37 -23.13
C PHE A 136 -34.71 2.59 -24.30
N ASN A 137 -34.68 1.27 -24.23
CA ASN A 137 -34.11 0.39 -25.26
C ASN A 137 -32.65 0.74 -25.61
N ILE A 138 -31.87 1.15 -24.61
CA ILE A 138 -30.44 1.46 -24.71
C ILE A 138 -29.66 0.21 -24.32
N GLU A 139 -28.99 -0.43 -25.28
CA GLU A 139 -28.18 -1.61 -24.99
C GLU A 139 -26.92 -1.21 -24.18
N PRO A 140 -26.71 -1.77 -22.97
CA PRO A 140 -25.52 -1.48 -22.19
C PRO A 140 -24.26 -1.92 -22.92
N ASN A 141 -23.28 -1.02 -23.02
CA ASN A 141 -21.99 -1.40 -23.58
C ASN A 141 -21.27 -2.44 -22.70
N PHE A 142 -20.31 -3.13 -23.29
CA PHE A 142 -19.54 -4.20 -22.64
C PHE A 142 -18.94 -3.80 -21.27
N LEU A 143 -18.40 -2.59 -21.14
CA LEU A 143 -17.82 -2.13 -19.87
C LEU A 143 -18.88 -1.87 -18.78
N THR A 144 -20.08 -1.43 -19.18
CA THR A 144 -21.22 -1.27 -18.28
C THR A 144 -21.59 -2.61 -17.66
N TYR A 145 -21.74 -3.65 -18.48
CA TYR A 145 -22.02 -5.01 -17.98
C TYR A 145 -20.94 -5.51 -17.02
N LEU A 146 -19.66 -5.34 -17.34
CA LEU A 146 -18.57 -5.77 -16.46
C LEU A 146 -18.58 -5.04 -15.11
N LYS A 147 -18.74 -3.71 -15.11
CA LYS A 147 -18.80 -2.92 -13.88
C LYS A 147 -20.01 -3.27 -13.03
N TYR A 148 -21.15 -3.50 -13.67
CA TYR A 148 -22.37 -3.96 -13.00
C TYR A 148 -22.21 -5.36 -12.41
N MET A 149 -21.61 -6.30 -13.17
CA MET A 149 -21.28 -7.65 -12.68
C MET A 149 -20.38 -7.59 -11.45
N ALA A 150 -19.35 -6.74 -11.45
CA ALA A 150 -18.46 -6.54 -10.31
C ALA A 150 -19.21 -5.96 -9.09
N LEU A 151 -20.15 -5.04 -9.31
CA LEU A 151 -20.97 -4.46 -8.25
C LEU A 151 -21.94 -5.49 -7.65
N CYS A 152 -22.57 -6.32 -8.50
CA CYS A 152 -23.36 -7.46 -8.05
C CYS A 152 -22.51 -8.45 -7.25
N GLY A 153 -21.26 -8.72 -7.66
CA GLY A 153 -20.33 -9.55 -6.89
C GLY A 153 -20.05 -9.02 -5.48
N LYS A 154 -19.87 -7.70 -5.33
CA LYS A 154 -19.71 -7.06 -4.01
C LYS A 154 -20.96 -7.16 -3.12
N ASN A 155 -22.14 -7.30 -3.72
CA ASN A 155 -23.43 -7.32 -3.05
C ASN A 155 -24.21 -8.60 -3.39
N VAL A 156 -23.50 -9.75 -3.49
CA VAL A 156 -24.11 -11.01 -3.94
C VAL A 156 -25.27 -11.46 -3.06
N ASP A 157 -25.21 -11.12 -1.77
CA ASP A 157 -26.27 -11.43 -0.80
C ASP A 157 -27.59 -10.71 -1.14
N GLN A 158 -27.53 -9.58 -1.87
CA GLN A 158 -28.70 -8.82 -2.32
C GLN A 158 -29.11 -9.17 -3.76
N CYS A 159 -28.14 -9.41 -4.66
CA CYS A 159 -28.43 -9.68 -6.07
C CYS A 159 -28.74 -11.15 -6.38
N GLY A 160 -28.17 -12.07 -5.61
CA GLY A 160 -28.07 -13.48 -6.01
C GLY A 160 -27.01 -13.72 -7.09
N GLU A 161 -26.51 -14.96 -7.16
CA GLU A 161 -25.51 -15.34 -8.17
C GLU A 161 -26.09 -15.50 -9.58
N ASP A 162 -27.39 -15.75 -9.71
CA ASP A 162 -28.05 -15.92 -11.01
C ASP A 162 -27.93 -14.68 -11.89
N ILE A 163 -28.11 -13.49 -11.30
CA ILE A 163 -27.93 -12.20 -12.01
C ILE A 163 -26.51 -12.09 -12.57
N ILE A 164 -25.50 -12.51 -11.80
CA ILE A 164 -24.09 -12.48 -12.23
C ILE A 164 -23.89 -13.40 -13.44
N PHE A 165 -24.48 -14.60 -13.43
CA PHE A 165 -24.42 -15.52 -14.56
C PHE A 165 -25.18 -15.01 -15.79
N GLU A 166 -26.34 -14.38 -15.60
CA GLU A 166 -27.10 -13.76 -16.69
C GLU A 166 -26.32 -12.62 -17.36
N ILE A 167 -25.72 -11.73 -16.57
CA ILE A 167 -24.86 -10.66 -17.08
C ILE A 167 -23.67 -11.27 -17.81
N PHE A 168 -23.03 -12.28 -17.22
CA PHE A 168 -21.87 -12.92 -17.82
C PHE A 168 -22.20 -13.53 -19.19
N LYS A 169 -23.37 -14.17 -19.36
CA LYS A 169 -23.82 -14.70 -20.67
C LYS A 169 -23.86 -13.63 -21.76
N LYS A 170 -24.22 -12.38 -21.43
CA LYS A 170 -24.25 -11.25 -22.39
C LYS A 170 -22.87 -10.87 -22.90
N VAL A 171 -21.85 -11.02 -22.06
CA VAL A 171 -20.46 -10.60 -22.35
C VAL A 171 -19.53 -11.78 -22.67
N GLN A 172 -20.00 -13.01 -22.49
CA GLN A 172 -19.18 -14.21 -22.55
C GLN A 172 -18.46 -14.37 -23.89
N ASN A 173 -19.18 -14.22 -25.01
CA ASN A 173 -18.60 -14.38 -26.35
C ASN A 173 -17.42 -13.42 -26.58
N LEU A 174 -17.50 -12.19 -26.08
CA LEU A 174 -16.43 -11.19 -26.19
C LEU A 174 -15.23 -11.52 -25.30
N ILE A 175 -15.45 -12.10 -24.13
CA ILE A 175 -14.39 -12.52 -23.20
C ILE A 175 -13.70 -13.80 -23.71
N ASP A 176 -14.48 -14.73 -24.25
CA ASP A 176 -14.01 -16.04 -24.68
C ASP A 176 -13.27 -16.00 -26.02
N SER A 177 -13.71 -15.14 -26.95
CA SER A 177 -13.00 -14.88 -28.20
C SER A 177 -11.67 -14.12 -28.02
N SER A 178 -11.50 -13.40 -26.91
CA SER A 178 -10.26 -12.66 -26.65
C SER A 178 -9.20 -13.56 -26.00
N PRO A 179 -8.04 -13.78 -26.64
CA PRO A 179 -6.95 -14.58 -26.04
C PRO A 179 -6.31 -13.87 -24.85
N VAL A 180 -6.39 -12.53 -24.82
CA VAL A 180 -5.83 -11.67 -23.77
C VAL A 180 -6.93 -10.80 -23.18
N LEU A 181 -6.97 -10.70 -21.86
CA LEU A 181 -7.89 -9.83 -21.14
C LEU A 181 -7.09 -8.76 -20.42
N ASP A 182 -7.37 -7.48 -20.69
CA ASP A 182 -6.71 -6.41 -19.95
C ASP A 182 -7.06 -6.45 -18.46
N VAL A 183 -6.18 -5.85 -17.66
CA VAL A 183 -6.23 -5.96 -16.19
C VAL A 183 -7.56 -5.46 -15.63
N LYS A 184 -8.15 -4.40 -16.18
CA LYS A 184 -9.39 -3.82 -15.64
C LYS A 184 -10.61 -4.67 -15.97
N ARG A 185 -10.67 -5.21 -17.18
CA ARG A 185 -11.72 -6.17 -17.55
C ARG A 185 -11.61 -7.45 -16.73
N ALA A 186 -10.39 -7.98 -16.58
CA ALA A 186 -10.15 -9.15 -15.74
C ALA A 186 -10.53 -8.91 -14.28
N GLU A 187 -10.19 -7.75 -13.73
CA GLU A 187 -10.56 -7.33 -12.38
C GLU A 187 -12.08 -7.40 -12.16
N HIS A 188 -12.88 -6.84 -13.07
CA HIS A 188 -14.33 -6.85 -12.93
C HIS A 188 -14.95 -8.25 -13.07
N VAL A 189 -14.48 -9.05 -14.03
CA VAL A 189 -14.94 -10.44 -14.19
C VAL A 189 -14.61 -11.27 -12.95
N ILE A 190 -13.38 -11.14 -12.44
CA ILE A 190 -12.92 -11.84 -11.24
C ILE A 190 -13.73 -11.40 -10.03
N GLN A 191 -13.97 -10.09 -9.84
CA GLN A 191 -14.80 -9.57 -8.75
C GLN A 191 -16.22 -10.16 -8.79
N GLY A 192 -16.83 -10.23 -9.97
CA GLY A 192 -18.14 -10.86 -10.15
C GLY A 192 -18.14 -12.35 -9.76
N PHE A 193 -17.29 -13.17 -10.39
CA PHE A 193 -17.26 -14.60 -10.11
C PHE A 193 -16.79 -14.96 -8.70
N SER A 194 -15.96 -14.12 -8.08
CA SER A 194 -15.40 -14.38 -6.74
C SER A 194 -16.45 -14.57 -5.65
N ALA A 195 -17.66 -14.05 -5.87
CA ALA A 195 -18.77 -14.12 -4.94
C ALA A 195 -19.73 -15.30 -5.24
N THR A 196 -19.49 -16.07 -6.29
CA THR A 196 -20.37 -17.15 -6.78
C THR A 196 -19.86 -18.54 -6.40
N SER A 197 -20.72 -19.53 -6.52
CA SER A 197 -20.37 -20.96 -6.46
C SER A 197 -19.27 -21.36 -7.45
N GLN A 198 -19.11 -20.61 -8.56
CA GLN A 198 -18.14 -20.87 -9.62
C GLN A 198 -16.84 -20.06 -9.49
N TRP A 199 -16.51 -19.56 -8.31
CA TRP A 199 -15.35 -18.68 -8.08
C TRP A 199 -14.00 -19.24 -8.57
N ARG A 200 -13.85 -20.56 -8.70
CA ARG A 200 -12.65 -21.17 -9.30
C ARG A 200 -12.41 -20.73 -10.74
N LYS A 201 -13.46 -20.33 -11.47
CA LYS A 201 -13.33 -19.76 -12.83
C LYS A 201 -12.51 -18.48 -12.85
N CYS A 202 -12.38 -17.75 -11.73
CA CYS A 202 -11.51 -16.58 -11.64
C CYS A 202 -10.08 -16.88 -12.08
N PHE A 203 -9.55 -18.09 -11.82
CA PHE A 203 -8.20 -18.47 -12.23
C PHE A 203 -8.06 -18.68 -13.74
N ASN A 204 -9.15 -19.00 -14.45
CA ASN A 204 -9.13 -19.07 -15.91
C ASN A 204 -8.97 -17.67 -16.51
N TYR A 205 -9.66 -16.67 -15.96
CA TYR A 205 -9.53 -15.28 -16.41
C TYR A 205 -8.20 -14.65 -15.98
N LEU A 206 -7.68 -15.04 -14.80
CA LEU A 206 -6.35 -14.66 -14.37
C LEU A 206 -5.27 -15.11 -15.37
N LYS A 207 -5.40 -16.32 -15.93
CA LYS A 207 -4.48 -16.85 -16.97
C LYS A 207 -4.54 -16.08 -18.29
N LYS A 208 -5.66 -15.43 -18.62
CA LYS A 208 -5.81 -14.59 -19.82
C LYS A 208 -5.14 -13.22 -19.67
N MET A 209 -4.63 -12.86 -18.49
CA MET A 209 -3.97 -11.58 -18.28
C MET A 209 -2.54 -11.59 -18.84
N PRO A 210 -2.09 -10.52 -19.51
CA PRO A 210 -0.74 -10.44 -20.05
C PRO A 210 0.32 -10.12 -19.00
N CYS A 211 -0.09 -9.85 -17.75
CA CYS A 211 0.79 -9.42 -16.68
C CYS A 211 0.31 -9.92 -15.31
N ASN A 212 1.14 -9.71 -14.29
CA ASN A 212 0.79 -10.07 -12.92
C ASN A 212 -0.49 -9.34 -12.44
N PRO A 213 -1.31 -9.99 -11.60
CA PRO A 213 -2.51 -9.38 -11.06
C PRO A 213 -2.18 -8.12 -10.27
N ASN A 214 -3.06 -7.12 -10.38
CA ASN A 214 -2.98 -5.92 -9.57
C ASN A 214 -3.43 -6.20 -8.13
N TYR A 215 -3.21 -5.21 -7.26
CA TYR A 215 -3.56 -5.30 -5.85
C TYR A 215 -5.05 -5.58 -5.59
N GLU A 216 -5.98 -5.11 -6.44
CA GLU A 216 -7.41 -5.40 -6.27
C GLU A 216 -7.73 -6.88 -6.50
N ILE A 217 -7.19 -7.45 -7.58
CA ILE A 217 -7.39 -8.85 -7.93
C ILE A 217 -6.79 -9.77 -6.85
N THR A 218 -5.58 -9.45 -6.37
CA THR A 218 -4.92 -10.30 -5.37
C THR A 218 -5.67 -10.31 -4.04
N ASN A 219 -6.17 -9.16 -3.59
CA ASN A 219 -6.99 -9.07 -2.39
C ASN A 219 -8.33 -9.80 -2.56
N CYS A 220 -8.98 -9.63 -3.72
CA CYS A 220 -10.25 -10.30 -4.04
C CYS A 220 -10.10 -11.83 -4.02
N LEU A 221 -9.06 -12.38 -4.65
CA LEU A 221 -8.82 -13.83 -4.68
C LEU A 221 -8.43 -14.40 -3.31
N ALA A 222 -7.71 -13.64 -2.48
CA ALA A 222 -7.34 -14.09 -1.13
C ALA A 222 -8.55 -14.16 -0.19
N ALA A 223 -9.39 -13.11 -0.18
CA ALA A 223 -10.68 -13.11 0.54
C ALA A 223 -11.60 -14.21 0.01
N THR A 224 -11.75 -14.25 -1.32
CA THR A 224 -11.97 -15.41 -2.18
C THR A 224 -11.91 -16.79 -1.51
N ALA A 225 -10.66 -17.26 -1.47
CA ALA A 225 -10.28 -18.57 -1.04
C ALA A 225 -10.61 -18.83 0.43
N ILE A 226 -10.34 -17.87 1.32
CA ILE A 226 -10.58 -18.08 2.76
C ILE A 226 -12.08 -18.13 3.09
N LYS A 227 -12.91 -17.32 2.41
CA LYS A 227 -14.38 -17.35 2.54
C LYS A 227 -14.94 -18.73 2.15
N ASN A 228 -14.31 -19.38 1.17
CA ASN A 228 -14.65 -20.73 0.69
C ASN A 228 -13.89 -21.85 1.43
N ASN A 229 -13.30 -21.57 2.58
CA ASN A 229 -12.56 -22.53 3.42
C ASN A 229 -11.34 -23.19 2.73
N ASP A 230 -10.78 -22.58 1.69
CA ASP A 230 -9.52 -23.00 1.06
C ASP A 230 -8.34 -22.24 1.68
N GLU A 231 -7.99 -22.64 2.91
CA GLU A 231 -6.91 -22.03 3.68
C GLU A 231 -5.56 -22.09 2.94
N ASP A 232 -5.23 -23.24 2.35
CA ASP A 232 -3.95 -23.46 1.68
C ASP A 232 -3.77 -22.49 0.51
N LEU A 233 -4.81 -22.34 -0.32
CA LEU A 233 -4.76 -21.37 -1.40
C LEU A 233 -4.70 -19.94 -0.86
N ALA A 234 -5.51 -19.59 0.14
CA ALA A 234 -5.54 -18.25 0.71
C ALA A 234 -4.16 -17.81 1.21
N TRP A 235 -3.45 -18.68 1.94
CA TRP A 235 -2.08 -18.39 2.39
C TRP A 235 -1.09 -18.29 1.24
N LYS A 236 -1.21 -19.12 0.21
CA LYS A 236 -0.33 -19.05 -0.97
C LYS A 236 -0.50 -17.74 -1.73
N LEU A 237 -1.75 -17.29 -1.92
CA LEU A 237 -2.04 -16.01 -2.56
C LEU A 237 -1.50 -14.83 -1.73
N LEU A 238 -1.68 -14.87 -0.41
CA LEU A 238 -1.12 -13.88 0.51
C LEU A 238 0.42 -13.84 0.46
N LEU A 239 1.09 -14.98 0.63
CA LEU A 239 2.55 -15.01 0.69
C LEU A 239 3.20 -14.69 -0.67
N ARG A 240 2.60 -15.11 -1.78
CA ARG A 240 3.12 -14.87 -3.13
C ARG A 240 3.02 -13.42 -3.55
N TRP A 241 1.87 -12.78 -3.36
CA TRP A 241 1.60 -11.46 -3.93
C TRP A 241 1.81 -10.30 -2.95
N PHE A 242 2.01 -10.60 -1.67
CA PHE A 242 2.36 -9.61 -0.65
C PHE A 242 3.80 -9.82 -0.16
N LYS A 243 4.68 -10.20 -1.10
CA LYS A 243 6.05 -10.67 -0.84
C LYS A 243 6.98 -9.58 -0.31
N GLU A 244 6.84 -8.33 -0.77
CA GLU A 244 7.74 -7.22 -0.42
C GLU A 244 6.95 -5.94 -0.07
N HIS A 245 6.43 -5.86 1.16
CA HIS A 245 5.80 -4.66 1.77
C HIS A 245 4.32 -4.36 1.43
N GLY A 246 3.61 -5.27 0.75
CA GLY A 246 2.16 -5.17 0.66
C GLY A 246 1.46 -5.64 1.94
N ILE A 247 0.53 -4.85 2.48
CA ILE A 247 -0.41 -5.28 3.53
C ILE A 247 -1.75 -5.59 2.84
N PRO A 248 -2.46 -6.68 3.13
CA PRO A 248 -3.81 -6.91 2.62
C PRO A 248 -4.77 -5.82 3.06
N LYS A 249 -5.78 -5.54 2.23
CA LYS A 249 -6.86 -4.64 2.60
C LYS A 249 -7.61 -5.18 3.82
N ALA A 250 -8.17 -4.26 4.60
CA ALA A 250 -8.97 -4.57 5.79
C ALA A 250 -10.01 -5.67 5.57
N TYR A 251 -10.76 -5.61 4.47
CA TYR A 251 -11.79 -6.61 4.18
C TYR A 251 -11.22 -8.03 4.03
N VAL A 252 -9.98 -8.18 3.53
CA VAL A 252 -9.33 -9.50 3.44
C VAL A 252 -9.00 -9.99 4.85
N LEU A 253 -8.41 -9.13 5.69
CA LEU A 253 -8.08 -9.47 7.07
C LEU A 253 -9.34 -9.81 7.88
N LYS A 254 -10.45 -9.10 7.64
CA LYS A 254 -11.77 -9.42 8.18
C LYS A 254 -12.19 -10.85 7.83
N GLU A 255 -12.12 -11.25 6.57
CA GLU A 255 -12.46 -12.63 6.16
C GLU A 255 -11.56 -13.68 6.82
N PHE A 256 -10.27 -13.38 7.01
CA PHE A 256 -9.35 -14.25 7.75
C PHE A 256 -9.74 -14.39 9.22
N VAL A 257 -10.08 -13.31 9.91
CA VAL A 257 -10.51 -13.38 11.31
C VAL A 257 -11.87 -14.05 11.45
N LEU A 258 -12.81 -13.80 10.53
CA LEU A 258 -14.10 -14.50 10.49
C LEU A 258 -13.91 -16.00 10.26
N TYR A 259 -12.99 -16.40 9.37
CA TYR A 259 -12.61 -17.80 9.22
C TYR A 259 -12.06 -18.38 10.52
N ALA A 260 -11.17 -17.67 11.21
CA ALA A 260 -10.65 -18.12 12.50
C ALA A 260 -11.75 -18.31 13.56
N GLN A 261 -12.74 -17.40 13.63
CA GLN A 261 -13.89 -17.53 14.53
C GLN A 261 -14.74 -18.77 14.20
N ARG A 262 -15.00 -19.03 12.90
CA ARG A 262 -15.70 -20.26 12.46
C ARG A 262 -14.89 -21.51 12.78
N LEU A 263 -13.56 -21.46 12.62
CA LEU A 263 -12.68 -22.57 12.95
C LEU A 263 -12.65 -22.80 14.46
N GLN A 264 -12.69 -21.75 15.27
CA GLN A 264 -12.67 -21.83 16.72
C GLN A 264 -13.89 -22.57 17.29
N SER A 265 -15.08 -22.35 16.72
CA SER A 265 -16.29 -23.06 17.16
C SER A 265 -16.24 -24.57 16.88
N MET A 266 -15.37 -25.00 15.97
CA MET A 266 -15.17 -26.41 15.63
C MET A 266 -13.95 -27.02 16.36
N LYS A 267 -12.80 -26.33 16.28
CA LYS A 267 -11.46 -26.77 16.72
C LYS A 267 -10.59 -25.55 17.06
N TRP A 268 -10.72 -25.05 18.29
CA TRP A 268 -10.02 -23.83 18.74
C TRP A 268 -8.50 -23.93 18.68
N GLU A 269 -7.90 -25.12 18.85
CA GLU A 269 -6.45 -25.30 18.74
C GLU A 269 -5.93 -25.02 17.33
N GLN A 270 -6.72 -25.40 16.30
CA GLN A 270 -6.37 -25.12 14.90
C GLN A 270 -6.57 -23.63 14.59
N ALA A 271 -7.62 -23.02 15.16
CA ALA A 271 -7.85 -21.59 15.06
C ALA A 271 -6.69 -20.78 15.67
N ASP A 272 -6.15 -21.20 16.80
CA ASP A 272 -5.00 -20.54 17.44
C ASP A 272 -3.73 -20.61 16.58
N VAL A 273 -3.47 -21.76 15.92
CA VAL A 273 -2.36 -21.88 14.95
C VAL A 273 -2.58 -20.91 13.78
N PHE A 274 -3.80 -20.84 13.26
CA PHE A 274 -4.16 -19.94 12.17
C PHE A 274 -4.00 -18.45 12.54
N VAL A 275 -4.56 -18.02 13.67
CA VAL A 275 -4.49 -16.63 14.16
C VAL A 275 -3.05 -16.25 14.49
N THR A 276 -2.28 -17.17 15.09
CA THR A 276 -0.86 -16.95 15.35
C THR A 276 -0.10 -16.68 14.06
N LYS A 277 -0.35 -17.48 13.00
CA LYS A 277 0.24 -17.29 11.68
C LYS A 277 -0.15 -15.94 11.06
N LEU A 278 -1.40 -15.50 11.23
CA LEU A 278 -1.86 -14.18 10.79
C LEU A 278 -1.15 -13.04 11.53
N PHE A 279 -1.02 -13.12 12.86
CA PHE A 279 -0.32 -12.11 13.64
C PHE A 279 1.17 -12.05 13.32
N GLN A 280 1.82 -13.19 13.07
CA GLN A 280 3.20 -13.23 12.61
C GLN A 280 3.34 -12.57 11.23
N PHE A 281 2.43 -12.87 10.29
CA PHE A 281 2.43 -12.28 8.96
C PHE A 281 2.31 -10.75 9.01
N MET A 282 1.45 -10.22 9.89
CA MET A 282 1.24 -8.78 10.09
C MET A 282 2.41 -8.12 10.82
N HIS A 283 2.93 -8.78 11.87
CA HIS A 283 4.08 -8.31 12.64
C HIS A 283 5.33 -8.14 11.76
N GLN A 284 5.64 -9.12 10.92
CA GLN A 284 6.77 -9.07 9.98
C GLN A 284 6.67 -7.91 8.98
N ARG A 285 5.47 -7.36 8.77
CA ARG A 285 5.20 -6.26 7.83
C ARG A 285 5.01 -4.92 8.53
N GLY A 286 5.15 -4.85 9.86
CA GLY A 286 4.86 -3.64 10.63
C GLY A 286 3.42 -3.14 10.45
N ALA A 287 2.50 -4.05 10.15
CA ALA A 287 1.13 -3.72 9.78
C ALA A 287 0.25 -3.51 11.02
N ILE A 288 -0.70 -2.58 10.91
CA ILE A 288 -1.68 -2.28 11.96
C ILE A 288 -3.06 -2.69 11.47
N PHE A 289 -3.81 -3.41 12.32
CA PHE A 289 -5.21 -3.71 12.05
C PHE A 289 -6.07 -2.45 12.20
N ASP A 290 -7.06 -2.31 11.33
CA ASP A 290 -8.07 -1.27 11.52
C ASP A 290 -9.03 -1.62 12.67
N LEU A 291 -9.91 -0.67 12.98
CA LEU A 291 -10.82 -0.80 14.12
C LEU A 291 -11.80 -1.97 13.95
N GLU A 292 -12.34 -2.17 12.75
CA GLU A 292 -13.30 -3.24 12.48
C GLU A 292 -12.66 -4.62 12.65
N VAL A 293 -11.47 -4.83 12.09
CA VAL A 293 -10.73 -6.09 12.26
C VAL A 293 -10.29 -6.27 13.71
N ALA A 294 -9.89 -5.20 14.40
CA ALA A 294 -9.56 -5.26 15.83
C ALA A 294 -10.75 -5.71 16.71
N GLN A 295 -11.97 -5.25 16.41
CA GLN A 295 -13.19 -5.69 17.10
C GLN A 295 -13.51 -7.17 16.86
N LEU A 296 -13.23 -7.67 15.65
CA LEU A 296 -13.37 -9.10 15.36
C LEU A 296 -12.32 -9.93 16.11
N ILE A 297 -11.08 -9.44 16.21
CA ILE A 297 -10.03 -10.06 17.04
C ILE A 297 -10.43 -10.05 18.52
N GLU A 298 -10.99 -8.95 19.01
CA GLU A 298 -11.54 -8.88 20.37
C GLU A 298 -12.61 -9.94 20.60
N THR A 299 -13.53 -10.09 19.65
CA THR A 299 -14.61 -11.10 19.70
C THR A 299 -14.05 -12.52 19.72
N TYR A 300 -13.05 -12.81 18.88
CA TYR A 300 -12.31 -14.08 18.87
C TYR A 300 -11.75 -14.40 20.27
N PHE A 301 -10.96 -13.51 20.86
CA PHE A 301 -10.34 -13.76 22.16
C PHE A 301 -11.33 -13.80 23.33
N LYS A 302 -12.40 -12.99 23.32
CA LYS A 302 -13.44 -13.03 24.37
C LYS A 302 -14.23 -14.34 24.38
N SER A 303 -14.48 -14.91 23.20
CA SER A 303 -15.18 -16.20 23.04
C SER A 303 -14.28 -17.42 23.20
N HIS A 304 -12.97 -17.20 23.38
CA HIS A 304 -11.98 -18.26 23.42
C HIS A 304 -12.10 -19.13 24.68
N PRO A 305 -11.96 -20.48 24.59
CA PRO A 305 -12.06 -21.38 25.74
C PRO A 305 -11.14 -21.04 26.91
N ASN A 306 -9.94 -20.50 26.61
CA ASN A 306 -8.94 -20.08 27.61
C ASN A 306 -9.29 -18.78 28.37
N LYS A 307 -10.48 -18.19 28.16
CA LYS A 307 -10.99 -17.01 28.91
C LYS A 307 -9.99 -15.85 28.97
N TRP A 308 -9.53 -15.40 27.81
CA TRP A 308 -8.61 -14.27 27.72
C TRP A 308 -9.23 -12.99 28.27
N ASN A 309 -8.44 -12.21 29.03
CA ASN A 309 -8.84 -10.87 29.46
C ASN A 309 -8.50 -9.86 28.35
N VAL A 310 -9.53 -9.38 27.66
CA VAL A 310 -9.40 -8.45 26.53
C VAL A 310 -9.84 -7.05 26.95
N SER A 311 -9.01 -6.04 26.67
CA SER A 311 -9.32 -4.64 26.99
C SER A 311 -8.67 -3.67 26.02
N HIS A 312 -9.32 -2.53 25.80
CA HIS A 312 -8.73 -1.40 25.09
C HIS A 312 -7.86 -0.58 26.03
N ALA A 313 -6.65 -0.24 25.58
CA ALA A 313 -5.68 0.47 26.41
C ALA A 313 -4.99 1.59 25.63
N LYS A 314 -4.56 2.60 26.36
CA LYS A 314 -3.61 3.60 25.87
C LYS A 314 -2.20 3.22 26.31
N ILE A 315 -1.23 3.52 25.47
CA ILE A 315 0.19 3.37 25.78
C ILE A 315 0.71 4.72 26.24
N SER A 316 1.36 4.76 27.41
CA SER A 316 2.00 5.95 27.93
C SER A 316 3.22 6.37 27.09
N ARG A 317 3.70 7.61 27.24
CA ARG A 317 4.93 8.08 26.56
C ARG A 317 6.19 7.27 26.89
N LYS A 318 6.17 6.48 27.97
CA LYS A 318 7.25 5.56 28.37
C LYS A 318 7.09 4.16 27.77
N GLY A 319 6.15 3.94 26.85
CA GLY A 319 5.87 2.63 26.27
C GLY A 319 5.11 1.66 27.19
N LYS A 320 4.64 2.11 28.35
CA LYS A 320 3.88 1.28 29.31
C LYS A 320 2.39 1.24 28.96
N CYS A 321 1.81 0.04 28.87
CA CYS A 321 0.38 -0.18 28.67
C CYS A 321 -0.42 0.17 29.93
N ASN A 322 -1.50 0.95 29.78
CA ASN A 322 -2.31 1.35 30.94
C ASN A 322 -3.24 0.25 31.47
N SER A 323 -3.50 -0.80 30.70
CA SER A 323 -4.31 -1.96 31.15
C SER A 323 -3.43 -2.96 31.90
N CYS A 324 -2.60 -3.73 31.19
CA CYS A 324 -1.78 -4.81 31.79
C CYS A 324 -0.48 -4.32 32.46
N LYS A 325 -0.18 -3.02 32.44
CA LYS A 325 1.03 -2.40 33.02
C LYS A 325 2.36 -2.90 32.43
N SER A 326 2.34 -3.74 31.40
CA SER A 326 3.54 -4.22 30.70
C SER A 326 4.15 -3.12 29.84
N ILE A 327 5.47 -3.19 29.64
CA ILE A 327 6.22 -2.28 28.76
C ILE A 327 6.32 -2.93 27.38
N LEU A 328 5.98 -2.18 26.32
CA LEU A 328 6.13 -2.67 24.96
C LEU A 328 7.61 -2.94 24.65
N LYS A 329 7.86 -4.01 23.89
CA LYS A 329 9.20 -4.30 23.38
C LYS A 329 9.67 -3.11 22.54
N LEU A 330 10.86 -2.59 22.84
CA LEU A 330 11.50 -1.61 21.98
C LEU A 330 11.75 -2.25 20.61
N VAL A 331 11.56 -1.47 19.55
CA VAL A 331 11.96 -1.88 18.21
C VAL A 331 13.49 -1.87 18.23
N ASP A 332 14.05 -3.04 18.42
CA ASP A 332 15.50 -3.26 18.41
C ASP A 332 15.86 -3.89 17.07
N LEU A 333 16.81 -3.28 16.39
CA LEU A 333 17.32 -3.79 15.12
C LEU A 333 18.39 -4.83 15.46
N SER A 334 18.21 -6.08 15.04
CA SER A 334 19.23 -7.09 15.29
C SER A 334 20.55 -6.71 14.61
N ASN A 335 21.68 -7.20 15.11
CA ASN A 335 22.97 -6.94 14.48
C ASN A 335 22.98 -7.48 13.04
N GLU A 336 22.33 -8.62 12.82
CA GLU A 336 22.16 -9.22 11.50
C GLU A 336 21.36 -8.30 10.56
N ASP A 337 20.20 -7.79 11.00
CA ASP A 337 19.36 -6.87 10.21
C ASP A 337 20.10 -5.55 9.94
N PHE A 338 20.85 -5.03 10.92
CA PHE A 338 21.64 -3.81 10.76
C PHE A 338 22.75 -3.99 9.74
N LEU A 339 23.48 -5.11 9.81
CA LEU A 339 24.55 -5.42 8.85
C LEU A 339 23.97 -5.61 7.44
N GLU A 340 22.88 -6.37 7.31
CA GLU A 340 22.20 -6.54 6.02
C GLU A 340 21.73 -5.21 5.43
N LEU A 341 21.11 -4.35 6.25
CA LEU A 341 20.68 -3.02 5.83
C LEU A 341 21.89 -2.15 5.41
N SER A 342 22.96 -2.18 6.20
CA SER A 342 24.18 -1.40 5.96
C SER A 342 24.87 -1.83 4.67
N ASP A 343 25.06 -3.14 4.48
CA ASP A 343 25.73 -3.70 3.31
C ASP A 343 24.91 -3.44 2.03
N ASN A 344 23.59 -3.66 2.07
CA ASN A 344 22.71 -3.36 0.94
C ASN A 344 22.72 -1.87 0.58
N PHE A 345 22.68 -0.98 1.60
CA PHE A 345 22.77 0.46 1.38
C PHE A 345 24.10 0.85 0.73
N LEU A 346 25.22 0.36 1.25
CA LEU A 346 26.55 0.66 0.75
C LEU A 346 26.80 0.10 -0.65
N GLU A 347 26.36 -1.13 -0.94
CA GLU A 347 26.50 -1.72 -2.27
C GLU A 347 25.71 -0.93 -3.31
N ARG A 348 24.43 -0.64 -3.06
CA ARG A 348 23.58 0.09 -4.00
C ARG A 348 24.01 1.54 -4.16
N SER A 349 24.32 2.22 -3.06
CA SER A 349 24.56 3.67 -3.06
C SER A 349 25.96 4.05 -3.53
N VAL A 350 26.95 3.17 -3.37
CA VAL A 350 28.37 3.50 -3.58
C VAL A 350 29.00 2.70 -4.71
N LYS A 351 28.63 1.43 -4.91
CA LYS A 351 29.27 0.57 -5.94
C LYS A 351 28.56 0.62 -7.29
N LYS A 352 27.23 0.76 -7.32
CA LYS A 352 26.45 0.70 -8.58
C LYS A 352 26.22 2.04 -9.28
N SER A 353 26.94 3.10 -8.88
CA SER A 353 26.83 4.45 -9.46
C SER A 353 25.37 4.82 -9.72
N ASP A 354 24.56 4.79 -8.67
CA ASP A 354 23.18 5.24 -8.77
C ASP A 354 23.21 6.70 -9.25
N ILE A 355 22.67 6.94 -10.45
CA ILE A 355 22.71 8.22 -11.17
C ILE A 355 22.08 9.38 -10.39
N PHE A 356 21.37 9.07 -9.29
CA PHE A 356 20.75 10.03 -8.39
C PHE A 356 21.60 10.38 -7.16
N ILE A 357 22.72 9.67 -6.93
CA ILE A 357 23.59 9.90 -5.78
C ILE A 357 24.78 10.77 -6.20
N ASN A 358 24.67 12.06 -5.89
CA ASN A 358 25.69 13.09 -6.16
C ASN A 358 26.89 12.99 -5.19
N THR A 359 27.46 11.81 -4.95
CA THR A 359 28.65 11.63 -4.10
C THR A 359 29.77 10.97 -4.88
N THR A 360 30.94 11.60 -4.91
CA THR A 360 32.12 11.02 -5.58
C THR A 360 32.74 9.92 -4.72
N ARG A 361 33.38 8.93 -5.36
CA ARG A 361 34.12 7.87 -4.65
C ARG A 361 35.16 8.46 -3.67
N LYS A 362 35.86 9.52 -4.09
CA LYS A 362 36.83 10.25 -3.27
C LYS A 362 36.21 10.86 -2.02
N GLU A 363 35.06 11.52 -2.15
CA GLU A 363 34.33 12.09 -1.02
C GLU A 363 33.87 11.00 -0.04
N PHE A 364 33.38 9.87 -0.57
CA PHE A 364 32.99 8.73 0.24
C PHE A 364 34.18 8.12 1.01
N ASP A 365 35.32 7.90 0.35
CA ASP A 365 36.51 7.35 1.01
C ASP A 365 37.06 8.31 2.08
N GLN A 366 37.00 9.63 1.84
CA GLN A 366 37.32 10.65 2.84
C GLN A 366 36.38 10.58 4.05
N TYR A 367 35.08 10.43 3.81
CA TYR A 367 34.09 10.26 4.87
C TYR A 367 34.36 9.00 5.70
N ILE A 368 34.59 7.85 5.06
CA ILE A 368 34.89 6.60 5.78
C ILE A 368 36.17 6.72 6.60
N LYS A 369 37.23 7.32 6.05
CA LYS A 369 38.47 7.59 6.80
C LYS A 369 38.21 8.48 8.01
N PHE A 370 37.41 9.53 7.83
CA PHE A 370 37.03 10.44 8.90
C PHE A 370 36.26 9.72 10.01
N ILE A 371 35.23 8.94 9.66
CA ILE A 371 34.43 8.17 10.63
C ILE A 371 35.30 7.18 11.39
N ASN A 372 36.19 6.44 10.72
CA ASN A 372 37.07 5.49 11.39
C ASN A 372 38.06 6.13 12.35
N THR A 373 38.42 7.39 12.13
CA THR A 373 39.34 8.15 12.99
C THR A 373 38.64 8.72 14.23
N HIS A 374 37.36 9.08 14.13
CA HIS A 374 36.65 9.83 15.17
C HIS A 374 35.51 9.06 15.86
N LYS A 375 35.21 7.82 15.43
CA LYS A 375 34.19 6.97 16.09
C LYS A 375 34.60 6.62 17.54
N PRO A 376 33.64 6.38 18.45
CA PRO A 376 32.19 6.34 18.23
C PRO A 376 31.51 7.70 18.33
N PHE A 377 30.40 7.87 17.61
CA PHE A 377 29.47 8.98 17.77
C PHE A 377 28.17 8.51 18.41
N GLU A 378 27.63 9.28 19.34
CA GLU A 378 26.33 9.00 19.99
C GLU A 378 25.20 9.78 19.33
N PHE A 379 25.51 10.95 18.77
CA PHE A 379 24.56 11.75 18.00
C PHE A 379 25.15 12.09 16.63
N VAL A 380 24.41 11.82 15.56
CA VAL A 380 24.77 12.23 14.19
C VAL A 380 23.68 13.15 13.66
N LEU A 381 24.07 14.35 13.27
CA LEU A 381 23.17 15.39 12.76
C LEU A 381 23.41 15.63 11.28
N ASP A 382 22.34 15.60 10.48
CA ASP A 382 22.33 16.30 9.21
C ASP A 382 22.21 17.81 9.50
N GLY A 383 23.35 18.50 9.47
CA GLY A 383 23.47 19.87 9.94
C GLY A 383 22.66 20.87 9.12
N LEU A 384 22.52 20.65 7.81
CA LEU A 384 21.73 21.54 6.96
C LEU A 384 20.24 21.33 7.23
N ASN A 385 19.76 20.08 7.21
CA ASN A 385 18.35 19.81 7.49
C ASN A 385 17.94 20.21 8.91
N ALA A 386 18.80 19.95 9.91
CA ALA A 386 18.60 20.38 11.28
C ALA A 386 18.46 21.92 11.39
N ALA A 387 19.30 22.67 10.68
CA ALA A 387 19.20 24.13 10.63
C ALA A 387 17.93 24.63 9.94
N HIS A 388 17.30 23.84 9.07
CA HIS A 388 16.09 24.26 8.34
C HIS A 388 14.78 23.99 9.10
N THR A 389 14.81 23.29 10.23
CA THR A 389 13.62 22.85 10.98
C THR A 389 12.71 23.96 11.52
N PHE A 390 13.23 25.16 11.83
CA PHE A 390 12.42 26.23 12.44
C PHE A 390 11.82 27.20 11.42
N ALA A 391 10.58 27.62 11.60
CA ALA A 391 9.93 28.61 10.73
C ALA A 391 10.61 29.99 10.79
N GLY A 392 10.49 30.79 9.71
CA GLY A 392 11.00 32.16 9.61
C GLY A 392 12.03 32.39 8.50
N VAL A 393 12.57 33.62 8.43
CA VAL A 393 13.50 34.04 7.38
C VAL A 393 14.80 33.23 7.44
N LYS A 394 15.15 32.62 6.31
CA LYS A 394 16.32 31.75 6.15
C LYS A 394 17.53 32.57 5.69
N THR A 395 18.29 33.07 6.66
CA THR A 395 19.59 33.72 6.43
C THR A 395 20.71 32.83 6.97
N PRO A 396 21.95 32.93 6.47
CA PRO A 396 23.09 32.20 7.02
C PRO A 396 23.24 32.35 8.54
N LYS A 397 22.96 33.55 9.08
CA LYS A 397 23.01 33.83 10.51
C LYS A 397 21.90 33.08 11.26
N THR A 398 20.66 33.13 10.80
CA THR A 398 19.54 32.47 11.49
C THR A 398 19.68 30.95 11.45
N LEU A 399 20.14 30.39 10.32
CA LEU A 399 20.44 28.95 10.18
C LEU A 399 21.55 28.50 11.14
N ALA A 400 22.66 29.24 11.22
CA ALA A 400 23.76 28.92 12.13
C ALA A 400 23.34 28.97 13.59
N VAL A 401 22.54 29.96 14.00
CA VAL A 401 22.00 30.04 15.37
C VAL A 401 21.11 28.84 15.68
N GLN A 402 20.27 28.42 14.73
CA GLN A 402 19.38 27.27 14.92
C GLN A 402 20.17 25.97 15.09
N LEU A 403 21.19 25.75 14.25
CA LEU A 403 22.08 24.60 14.39
C LEU A 403 22.82 24.62 15.73
N LEU A 404 23.36 25.78 16.15
CA LEU A 404 24.03 25.91 17.44
C LEU A 404 23.11 25.57 18.61
N ARG A 405 21.83 25.95 18.57
CA ARG A 405 20.86 25.59 19.63
C ARG A 405 20.67 24.09 19.77
N ILE A 406 20.61 23.36 18.65
CA ILE A 406 20.48 21.90 18.64
C ILE A 406 21.75 21.26 19.18
N VAL A 407 22.91 21.68 18.68
CA VAL A 407 24.22 21.18 19.12
C VAL A 407 24.47 21.47 20.60
N ASP A 408 24.18 22.68 21.08
CA ASP A 408 24.34 23.03 22.50
C ASP A 408 23.51 22.11 23.39
N ARG A 409 22.27 21.80 22.99
CA ARG A 409 21.42 20.89 23.74
C ARG A 409 21.98 19.46 23.77
N LEU A 410 22.44 18.93 22.65
CA LEU A 410 22.97 17.57 22.57
C LEU A 410 24.32 17.44 23.29
N SER A 411 25.17 18.47 23.21
CA SER A 411 26.47 18.53 23.89
C SER A 411 26.36 18.46 25.43
N LYS A 412 25.18 18.73 26.00
CA LYS A 412 24.92 18.56 27.44
C LYS A 412 24.74 17.09 27.84
N TYR A 413 24.45 16.22 26.89
CA TYR A 413 24.26 14.78 27.12
C TYR A 413 25.47 13.97 26.69
N SER A 414 26.18 14.37 25.63
CA SER A 414 27.36 13.69 25.12
C SER A 414 28.26 14.64 24.35
N ASP A 415 29.58 14.48 24.46
CA ASP A 415 30.58 15.17 23.65
C ASP A 415 30.76 14.52 22.26
N LYS A 416 30.25 13.30 22.07
CA LYS A 416 30.34 12.53 20.82
C LYS A 416 29.25 12.93 19.80
N VAL A 417 29.17 14.22 19.50
CA VAL A 417 28.24 14.78 18.51
C VAL A 417 28.96 14.97 17.18
N LEU A 418 28.44 14.37 16.12
CA LEU A 418 28.85 14.59 14.73
C LEU A 418 27.84 15.48 14.01
N VAL A 419 28.31 16.52 13.36
CA VAL A 419 27.52 17.35 12.45
C VAL A 419 28.02 17.15 11.02
N LEU A 420 27.15 16.59 10.18
CA LEU A 420 27.35 16.47 8.74
C LEU A 420 26.83 17.74 8.06
N GLY A 421 27.75 18.60 7.61
CA GLY A 421 27.44 19.85 6.93
C GLY A 421 27.71 19.80 5.43
N ARG A 422 27.44 20.93 4.77
CA ARG A 422 27.78 21.21 3.36
C ARG A 422 28.82 22.32 3.28
N TYR A 423 29.69 22.32 2.26
CA TYR A 423 30.74 23.36 2.16
C TYR A 423 30.22 24.80 2.22
N HIS A 424 29.04 25.09 1.67
CA HIS A 424 28.49 26.45 1.75
C HIS A 424 28.18 26.92 3.20
N MET A 425 28.02 26.00 4.15
CA MET A 425 27.85 26.33 5.57
C MET A 425 29.11 26.97 6.17
N GLN A 426 30.28 26.82 5.55
CA GLN A 426 31.50 27.53 5.96
C GLN A 426 31.39 29.04 5.75
N ARG A 427 30.46 29.51 4.91
CA ARG A 427 30.16 30.94 4.72
C ARG A 427 29.22 31.50 5.80
N TRP A 428 28.73 30.65 6.70
CA TRP A 428 27.92 31.12 7.84
C TRP A 428 28.80 31.88 8.84
N PRO A 429 28.21 32.69 9.74
CA PRO A 429 29.00 33.53 10.63
C PRO A 429 30.03 32.74 11.45
N ALA A 430 31.32 33.05 11.25
CA ALA A 430 32.44 32.33 11.84
C ALA A 430 32.38 32.28 13.38
N SER A 431 31.89 33.34 14.02
CA SER A 431 31.73 33.40 15.47
C SER A 431 30.72 32.37 16.02
N ILE A 432 29.75 31.95 15.21
CA ILE A 432 28.76 30.94 15.57
C ILE A 432 29.26 29.54 15.20
N MET A 433 29.82 29.39 13.99
CA MET A 433 30.38 28.12 13.54
C MET A 433 31.54 27.64 14.41
N SER A 434 32.36 28.56 14.91
CA SER A 434 33.40 28.26 15.90
C SER A 434 32.78 27.71 17.19
N LYS A 435 31.70 28.30 17.72
CA LYS A 435 31.01 27.74 18.91
C LYS A 435 30.47 26.33 18.67
N ILE A 436 30.02 26.04 17.45
CA ILE A 436 29.58 24.69 17.07
C ILE A 436 30.77 23.73 17.04
N SER A 437 31.91 24.11 16.43
CA SER A 437 33.09 23.24 16.32
C SER A 437 33.73 22.90 17.66
N HIS A 438 33.56 23.75 18.68
CA HIS A 438 34.00 23.45 20.05
C HIS A 438 33.10 22.44 20.78
N LYS A 439 31.88 22.21 20.29
CA LYS A 439 30.86 21.37 20.93
C LYS A 439 30.52 20.11 20.13
N ALA A 440 30.98 20.03 18.90
CA ALA A 440 30.71 18.93 17.98
C ALA A 440 31.83 18.79 16.96
N THR A 441 32.04 17.55 16.52
CA THR A 441 32.90 17.21 15.40
C THR A 441 32.17 17.53 14.08
N LEU A 442 32.83 18.26 13.16
CA LEU A 442 32.23 18.71 11.90
C LEU A 442 32.84 17.99 10.70
N PHE A 443 32.00 17.47 9.81
CA PHE A 443 32.40 16.97 8.50
C PHE A 443 31.60 17.67 7.41
N TYR A 444 32.28 18.24 6.41
CA TYR A 444 31.63 18.96 5.32
C TYR A 444 31.65 18.13 4.04
N THR A 445 30.47 17.98 3.44
CA THR A 445 30.25 17.33 2.15
C THR A 445 30.08 18.35 1.03
N SER A 446 30.23 17.88 -0.22
CA SER A 446 30.01 18.67 -1.43
C SER A 446 28.62 19.28 -1.46
N ASN A 447 28.48 20.44 -2.11
CA ASN A 447 27.16 21.00 -2.37
C ASN A 447 26.56 20.20 -3.54
N SER A 448 25.69 19.23 -3.24
CA SER A 448 24.92 18.57 -4.28
C SER A 448 23.95 19.56 -4.91
N ASN A 449 24.10 19.89 -6.20
CA ASN A 449 23.13 20.67 -6.96
C ASN A 449 21.83 19.85 -7.10
N LEU A 450 20.96 19.94 -6.11
CA LEU A 450 19.59 19.38 -6.18
C LEU A 450 18.63 20.27 -6.99
N TYR A 451 19.14 21.36 -7.58
CA TYR A 451 18.44 22.16 -8.56
C TYR A 451 19.41 22.47 -9.70
N GLY A 452 19.08 22.00 -10.90
CA GLY A 452 19.79 22.38 -12.11
C GLY A 452 19.68 23.88 -12.32
N THR A 453 20.72 24.63 -11.98
CA THR A 453 21.02 25.87 -12.67
C THR A 453 22.11 25.55 -13.68
N ALA A 454 21.75 25.66 -14.95
CA ALA A 454 22.68 25.60 -16.06
C ALA A 454 23.84 26.56 -15.76
N SER A 455 25.04 26.01 -15.69
CA SER A 455 26.28 26.77 -15.75
C SER A 455 26.28 27.53 -17.08
N THR A 456 26.01 28.82 -17.05
CA THR A 456 26.47 29.71 -18.11
C THR A 456 27.93 29.97 -17.85
N SER A 457 28.77 29.22 -18.57
CA SER A 457 30.13 29.64 -18.90
C SER A 457 30.04 31.02 -19.55
N ARG A 458 30.52 32.06 -18.86
CA ARG A 458 31.04 33.23 -19.55
C ARG A 458 32.55 33.17 -19.46
N ALA A 459 33.14 32.72 -20.55
CA ALA A 459 34.45 33.18 -20.97
C ALA A 459 34.31 34.67 -21.29
N VAL A 460 35.01 35.53 -20.55
CA VAL A 460 36.05 36.47 -21.03
C VAL A 460 36.96 36.73 -19.83
#